data_AF-A0A353VPC0-F1
#
_entry.id   AF-A0A353VPC0-F1
#
_cell.length_a   1.000
_cell.length_b   1.000
_cell.length_c   1.000
_cell.angle_alpha   90.00
_cell.angle_beta   90.00
_cell.angle_gamma   90.00
#
_symmetry.space_group_name_H-M   'P 1'
#
loop_
_entity.id
_entity.type
_entity.pdbx_description
1 polymer ?
#
loop_
_entity_poly.entity_id
_entity_poly.type
_entity_poly.pdbx_seq_one_letter_code
_entity_poly.pdbx_strand_id
1 'polypeptide(L)'
;RECWYMIDNSFMTSLPDTWGLHQRFILFPINKWNEEYHRVFLGGLTCDSKDFYNSEAHSNAIFLPVMKNRRDPLYIGFFHTGAYQEAISGYGGVKHCLQPSPKHILIDKDKEGKITTNVFAPEQSSESMLKILGF
;
A
#
# COMPACT_ATOMS: atom_id res chain seq x y z
N ARG A 1 19.51 0.52 -15.99
CA ARG A 1 18.12 0.41 -16.48
C ARG A 1 17.22 0.47 -15.25
N GLU A 2 16.19 1.32 -15.23
CA GLU A 2 15.30 1.43 -14.07
C GLU A 2 14.47 0.14 -13.89
N CYS A 3 14.31 -0.29 -12.65
CA CYS A 3 13.47 -1.44 -12.29
C CYS A 3 12.26 -0.92 -11.51
N TRP A 4 11.07 -1.21 -12.01
CA TRP A 4 9.81 -0.74 -11.45
C TRP A 4 9.02 -1.91 -10.90
N TYR A 5 8.64 -1.81 -9.63
CA TYR A 5 7.71 -2.73 -8.98
C TYR A 5 6.36 -2.03 -8.82
N MET A 6 5.31 -2.71 -9.27
CA MET A 6 3.94 -2.22 -9.14
C MET A 6 3.34 -2.80 -7.86
N ILE A 7 2.83 -1.94 -6.99
CA ILE A 7 2.13 -2.37 -5.78
C ILE A 7 0.68 -2.71 -6.11
N ASP A 8 0.09 -3.69 -5.43
CA ASP A 8 -1.33 -4.01 -5.58
C ASP A 8 -2.23 -3.07 -4.76
N ASN A 9 -2.09 -1.76 -5.03
CA ASN A 9 -2.92 -0.67 -4.52
C ASN A 9 -2.44 0.66 -5.17
N SER A 10 -2.78 1.80 -4.56
CA SER A 10 -2.30 3.13 -4.91
C SER A 10 -1.70 3.86 -3.72
N PHE A 11 -0.61 4.58 -3.97
CA PHE A 11 -0.02 5.50 -2.99
C PHE A 11 -0.89 6.72 -2.79
N MET A 12 -1.52 7.22 -3.86
CA MET A 12 -2.43 8.36 -3.78
C MET A 12 -3.64 8.08 -2.89
N THR A 13 -4.17 6.86 -2.93
CA THR A 13 -5.37 6.50 -2.17
C THR A 13 -5.07 5.93 -0.80
N SER A 14 -4.02 5.13 -0.64
CA SER A 14 -3.71 4.49 0.66
C SER A 14 -2.74 5.29 1.51
N LEU A 15 -1.92 6.16 0.91
CA LEU A 15 -0.93 7.01 1.58
C LEU A 15 -1.01 8.46 1.07
N PRO A 16 -2.16 9.14 1.21
CA PRO A 16 -2.39 10.45 0.62
C PRO A 16 -1.35 11.50 1.02
N ASP A 17 -0.75 11.39 2.21
CA ASP A 17 0.31 12.32 2.63
C ASP A 17 1.62 12.14 1.84
N THR A 18 1.86 10.95 1.27
CA THR A 18 3.01 10.75 0.35
C THR A 18 2.82 11.57 -0.92
N TRP A 19 1.60 11.58 -1.45
CA TRP A 19 1.27 12.31 -2.67
C TRP A 19 1.14 13.82 -2.41
N GLY A 20 0.45 14.22 -1.32
CA GLY A 20 0.13 15.62 -1.03
C GLY A 20 1.21 16.40 -0.28
N LEU A 21 1.98 15.74 0.60
CA LEU A 21 2.95 16.39 1.49
C LEU A 21 4.38 15.84 1.33
N HIS A 22 4.60 14.88 0.42
CA HIS A 22 5.86 14.15 0.30
C HIS A 22 6.30 13.47 1.61
N GLN A 23 5.33 13.12 2.46
CA GLN A 23 5.58 12.40 3.71
C GLN A 23 6.21 11.05 3.41
N ARG A 24 7.20 10.67 4.23
CA ARG A 24 7.85 9.37 4.14
C ARG A 24 7.33 8.45 5.23
N PHE A 25 7.10 7.20 4.84
CA PHE A 25 6.74 6.13 5.74
C PHE A 25 7.88 5.12 5.82
N ILE A 26 7.91 4.40 6.93
CA ILE A 26 8.83 3.28 7.09
C ILE A 26 8.34 2.16 6.17
N LEU A 27 9.21 1.69 5.27
CA LEU A 27 8.94 0.64 4.29
C LEU A 27 9.88 -0.55 4.54
N PHE A 28 9.32 -1.75 4.66
CA PHE A 28 10.12 -2.98 4.69
C PHE A 28 9.47 -4.11 3.88
N PRO A 29 10.27 -5.01 3.28
CA PRO A 29 9.74 -6.27 2.78
C PRO A 29 9.26 -7.13 3.96
N ILE A 30 8.11 -7.78 3.82
CA ILE A 30 7.55 -8.69 4.84
C ILE A 30 8.04 -10.13 4.64
N ASN A 31 8.41 -10.49 3.41
CA ASN A 31 8.97 -11.79 3.06
C ASN A 31 10.27 -11.63 2.24
N LYS A 32 10.94 -12.76 1.94
CA LYS A 32 12.13 -12.83 1.06
C LYS A 32 13.37 -12.11 1.58
N TRP A 33 13.56 -12.05 2.89
CA TRP A 33 14.68 -11.32 3.49
C TRP A 33 16.07 -11.88 3.12
N ASN A 34 16.14 -13.15 2.75
CA ASN A 34 17.37 -13.85 2.38
C ASN A 34 17.65 -13.83 0.87
N GLU A 35 16.80 -13.16 0.08
CA GLU A 35 17.02 -12.99 -1.36
C GLU A 35 17.92 -11.78 -1.63
N GLU A 36 18.51 -11.73 -2.83
CA GLU A 36 19.29 -10.58 -3.26
C GLU A 36 18.42 -9.31 -3.32
N TYR A 37 18.98 -8.17 -2.92
CA TYR A 37 18.32 -6.87 -2.98
C TYR A 37 18.86 -6.06 -4.14
N HIS A 38 17.95 -5.38 -4.82
CA HIS A 38 18.31 -4.46 -5.89
C HIS A 38 17.56 -3.14 -5.76
N ARG A 39 18.06 -2.10 -6.44
CA ARG A 39 17.41 -0.80 -6.48
C ARG A 39 16.13 -0.89 -7.31
N VAL A 40 15.02 -0.44 -6.72
CA VAL A 40 13.70 -0.39 -7.36
C VAL A 40 13.04 0.97 -7.21
N PHE A 41 12.12 1.25 -8.13
CA PHE A 41 11.12 2.29 -8.04
C PHE A 41 9.76 1.64 -7.80
N LEU A 42 8.91 2.27 -7.00
CA LEU A 42 7.58 1.74 -6.69
C LEU A 42 6.51 2.58 -7.37
N GLY A 43 5.67 1.95 -8.18
CA GLY A 43 4.49 2.56 -8.81
C GLY A 43 3.19 1.97 -8.24
N GLY A 44 2.14 2.78 -8.16
CA GLY A 44 0.77 2.35 -7.85
C GLY A 44 -0.02 1.98 -9.10
N LEU A 45 -1.17 1.33 -8.92
CA LEU A 45 -2.00 0.79 -10.00
C LEU A 45 -2.99 1.78 -10.61
N THR A 46 -2.90 3.07 -10.29
CA THR A 46 -3.78 4.07 -10.91
C THR A 46 -3.29 4.46 -12.31
N CYS A 47 -4.15 5.17 -13.05
CA CYS A 47 -3.77 5.71 -14.35
C CYS A 47 -2.97 7.03 -14.25
N ASP A 48 -2.74 7.54 -13.03
CA ASP A 48 -2.03 8.79 -12.81
C ASP A 48 -0.52 8.56 -12.70
N SER A 49 0.23 9.28 -13.53
CA SER A 49 1.70 9.32 -13.51
C SER A 49 2.32 9.78 -12.19
N LYS A 50 1.54 10.37 -11.28
CA LYS A 50 1.95 10.81 -9.94
C LYS A 50 1.80 9.73 -8.87
N ASP A 51 1.26 8.57 -9.22
CA ASP A 51 1.09 7.45 -8.29
C ASP A 51 2.35 6.60 -8.21
N PHE A 52 3.39 7.15 -7.60
CA PHE A 52 4.62 6.43 -7.32
C PHE A 52 5.17 6.87 -5.96
N TYR A 53 5.94 5.99 -5.33
CA TYR A 53 6.61 6.31 -4.09
C TYR A 53 7.99 6.90 -4.38
N ASN A 54 8.19 8.16 -3.96
CA ASN A 54 9.47 8.88 -3.93
C ASN A 54 10.06 9.31 -5.30
N SER A 55 9.92 10.60 -5.67
CA SER A 55 10.49 11.24 -6.89
C SER A 55 11.78 12.01 -6.64
N GLU A 56 12.17 12.25 -5.40
CA GLU A 56 13.33 13.09 -5.16
C GLU A 56 14.62 12.31 -5.41
N ALA A 57 15.20 12.59 -6.58
CA ALA A 57 16.37 11.95 -7.18
C ALA A 57 17.66 11.95 -6.34
N HIS A 58 17.68 12.55 -5.14
CA HIS A 58 18.92 12.93 -4.47
C HIS A 58 19.22 12.25 -3.12
N SER A 59 18.42 11.32 -2.59
CA SER A 59 18.88 10.64 -1.35
C SER A 59 18.54 9.18 -1.13
N ASN A 60 17.37 8.64 -1.47
CA ASN A 60 17.03 7.29 -1.00
C ASN A 60 16.58 6.37 -2.12
N ALA A 61 17.55 5.64 -2.69
CA ALA A 61 17.27 4.45 -3.47
C ALA A 61 16.53 3.43 -2.58
N ILE A 62 15.39 2.93 -3.04
CA ILE A 62 14.66 1.86 -2.37
C ILE A 62 15.30 0.55 -2.80
N PHE A 63 15.66 -0.28 -1.83
CA PHE A 63 16.18 -1.62 -2.08
C PHE A 63 15.15 -2.64 -1.61
N LEU A 64 14.73 -3.51 -2.51
CA LEU A 64 13.81 -4.61 -2.21
C LEU A 64 14.35 -5.94 -2.73
N PRO A 65 13.88 -7.07 -2.18
CA PRO A 65 14.19 -8.39 -2.69
C PRO A 65 13.85 -8.55 -4.18
N VAL A 66 14.70 -9.26 -4.92
CA VAL A 66 14.46 -9.59 -6.32
C VAL A 66 13.26 -10.54 -6.44
N MET A 67 12.29 -10.18 -7.27
CA MET A 67 11.16 -11.04 -7.62
C MET A 67 11.57 -11.99 -8.76
N LYS A 68 11.71 -13.28 -8.46
CA LYS A 68 12.10 -14.30 -9.46
C LYS A 68 10.99 -14.63 -10.46
N ASN A 69 9.73 -14.56 -10.04
CA ASN A 69 8.57 -14.79 -10.90
C ASN A 69 7.31 -14.10 -10.34
N ARG A 70 6.30 -13.91 -11.19
CA ARG A 70 5.02 -13.26 -10.80
C ARG A 70 4.13 -14.09 -9.88
N ARG A 71 4.32 -15.41 -9.80
CA ARG A 71 3.50 -16.31 -8.98
C ARG A 71 3.92 -16.32 -7.51
N ASP A 72 5.04 -15.68 -7.20
CA ASP A 72 5.65 -15.66 -5.88
C ASP A 72 5.79 -14.20 -5.40
N PRO A 73 4.72 -13.63 -4.81
CA PRO A 73 4.64 -12.20 -4.54
C PRO A 73 5.62 -11.74 -3.47
N LEU A 74 6.16 -10.54 -3.66
CA LEU A 74 6.85 -9.78 -2.63
C LEU A 74 5.81 -8.96 -1.87
N TYR A 75 5.67 -9.21 -0.58
CA TYR A 75 4.84 -8.40 0.30
C TYR A 75 5.68 -7.27 0.88
N ILE A 76 5.14 -6.05 0.84
CA ILE A 76 5.76 -4.86 1.42
C ILE A 76 4.84 -4.29 2.50
N GLY A 77 5.43 -3.84 3.59
CA GLY A 77 4.73 -3.18 4.67
C GLY A 77 5.08 -1.70 4.73
N PHE A 78 4.07 -0.85 4.83
CA PHE A 78 4.20 0.55 5.20
C PHE A 78 3.76 0.72 6.66
N PHE A 79 4.63 1.32 7.47
CA PHE A 79 4.40 1.52 8.90
C PHE A 79 4.31 3.01 9.25
N HIS A 80 3.79 3.30 10.43
CA HIS A 80 3.46 4.67 10.90
C HIS A 80 2.35 5.34 10.08
N THR A 81 1.43 4.56 9.52
CA THR A 81 0.32 5.01 8.66
C THR A 81 -1.00 5.19 9.42
N GLY A 82 -1.03 4.97 10.74
CA GLY A 82 -2.27 4.95 11.53
C GLY A 82 -2.92 6.32 11.75
N ALA A 83 -2.23 7.42 11.46
CA ALA A 83 -2.79 8.77 11.57
C ALA A 83 -3.06 9.35 10.18
N TYR A 84 -4.21 10.02 10.05
CA TYR A 84 -4.68 10.75 8.86
C TYR A 84 -4.93 9.94 7.58
N GLN A 85 -4.16 8.91 7.27
CA GLN A 85 -4.20 8.27 5.95
C GLN A 85 -5.60 7.76 5.59
N GLU A 86 -6.26 7.06 6.51
CA GLU A 86 -7.62 6.55 6.30
C GLU A 86 -8.65 7.68 6.17
N ALA A 87 -8.57 8.68 7.06
CA ALA A 87 -9.51 9.81 7.08
C ALA A 87 -9.40 10.67 5.81
N ILE A 88 -8.17 11.03 5.41
CA ILE A 88 -7.92 11.83 4.21
C ILE A 88 -8.24 11.03 2.95
N SER A 89 -7.97 9.72 2.94
CA SER A 89 -8.32 8.86 1.80
C SER A 89 -9.83 8.73 1.55
N GLY A 90 -10.66 9.13 2.51
CA GLY A 90 -12.10 8.88 2.48
C GLY A 90 -12.41 7.38 2.58
N TYR A 91 -11.94 6.72 3.65
CA TYR A 91 -12.22 5.29 3.89
C TYR A 91 -13.71 4.95 3.72
N GLY A 92 -14.01 3.92 2.92
CA GLY A 92 -15.39 3.51 2.59
C GLY A 92 -16.09 4.39 1.55
N GLY A 93 -15.47 5.51 1.12
CA GLY A 93 -15.93 6.37 0.04
C GLY A 93 -15.39 5.94 -1.33
N VAL A 94 -15.49 6.84 -2.31
CA VAL A 94 -14.93 6.63 -3.66
C VAL A 94 -13.55 7.30 -3.74
N LYS A 95 -12.57 6.57 -4.27
CA LYS A 95 -11.17 7.01 -4.36
C LYS A 95 -10.73 7.14 -5.82
N HIS A 96 -9.53 7.68 -6.02
CA HIS A 96 -8.93 7.83 -7.34
C HIS A 96 -8.94 6.48 -8.11
N CYS A 97 -9.35 6.53 -9.39
CA CYS A 97 -9.55 5.35 -10.23
C CYS A 97 -10.47 4.26 -9.65
N LEU A 98 -11.40 4.59 -8.73
CA LEU A 98 -12.23 3.62 -8.03
C LEU A 98 -11.41 2.50 -7.37
N GLN A 99 -10.19 2.82 -6.91
CA GLN A 99 -9.39 1.87 -6.17
C GLN A 99 -10.10 1.49 -4.86
N PRO A 100 -10.32 0.19 -4.61
CA PRO A 100 -11.08 -0.24 -3.46
C PRO A 100 -10.31 0.06 -2.17
N SER A 101 -11.05 0.41 -1.12
CA SER A 101 -10.47 0.40 0.24
C SER A 101 -10.05 -1.04 0.58
N PRO A 102 -8.80 -1.26 1.05
CA PRO A 102 -8.33 -2.59 1.38
C PRO A 102 -9.07 -3.15 2.61
N LYS A 103 -9.05 -4.48 2.73
CA LYS A 103 -9.56 -5.19 3.90
C LYS A 103 -8.85 -4.72 5.18
N HIS A 104 -9.62 -4.42 6.23
CA HIS A 104 -9.09 -4.05 7.53
C HIS A 104 -9.13 -5.26 8.48
N ILE A 105 -7.97 -5.63 9.03
CA ILE A 105 -7.82 -6.74 9.96
C ILE A 105 -7.30 -6.21 11.29
N LEU A 106 -8.01 -6.50 12.38
CA LEU A 106 -7.54 -6.28 13.75
C LEU A 106 -6.76 -7.50 14.19
N ILE A 107 -5.54 -7.27 14.68
CA ILE A 107 -4.67 -8.30 15.22
C ILE A 107 -4.49 -7.98 16.70
N ASP A 108 -4.91 -8.90 17.56
CA ASP A 108 -4.75 -8.79 19.01
C ASP A 108 -3.82 -9.90 19.52
N LYS A 109 -3.14 -9.63 20.63
CA LYS A 109 -2.26 -10.57 21.30
C LYS A 109 -2.61 -10.59 22.79
N ASP A 110 -3.09 -11.74 23.25
CA ASP A 110 -3.45 -11.89 24.65
C ASP A 110 -2.24 -11.98 25.59
N LYS A 111 -2.51 -12.04 26.89
CA LYS A 111 -1.48 -12.13 27.95
C LYS A 111 -0.62 -13.39 27.87
N GLU A 112 -1.13 -14.46 27.25
CA GLU A 112 -0.42 -15.73 27.05
C GLU A 112 0.38 -15.72 25.73
N GLY A 113 0.24 -14.64 24.94
CA GLY A 113 0.94 -14.44 23.69
C GLY A 113 0.24 -15.05 22.47
N LYS A 114 -0.98 -15.57 22.62
CA LYS A 114 -1.76 -16.10 21.51
C LYS A 114 -2.29 -14.93 20.67
N ILE A 115 -2.05 -15.04 19.36
CA ILE A 115 -2.50 -14.05 18.38
C ILE A 115 -3.92 -14.41 17.94
N THR A 116 -4.81 -13.42 17.93
CA THR A 116 -6.14 -13.54 17.33
C THR A 116 -6.31 -12.49 16.24
N THR A 117 -7.07 -12.82 15.20
CA THR A 117 -7.31 -11.93 14.06
C THR A 117 -8.80 -11.81 13.80
N ASN A 118 -9.30 -10.59 13.64
CA ASN A 118 -10.69 -10.32 13.28
C ASN A 118 -10.77 -9.40 12.06
N VAL A 119 -11.69 -9.67 11.14
CA VAL A 119 -11.95 -8.77 10.01
C VAL A 119 -12.86 -7.64 10.52
N PHE A 120 -12.30 -6.44 10.63
CA PHE A 120 -13.07 -5.25 11.00
C PHE A 120 -13.96 -4.78 9.86
N ALA A 121 -13.42 -4.82 8.64
CA ALA A 121 -14.13 -4.45 7.43
C ALA A 121 -13.58 -5.25 6.23
N PRO A 122 -14.47 -5.77 5.36
CA PRO A 122 -14.05 -6.42 4.13
C PRO A 122 -13.42 -5.41 3.16
N GLU A 123 -12.77 -5.92 2.12
CA GLU A 123 -12.39 -5.09 0.98
C GLU A 123 -13.63 -4.47 0.33
N GLN A 124 -13.52 -3.21 -0.08
CA GLN A 124 -14.62 -2.48 -0.68
C GLN A 124 -14.97 -3.05 -2.06
N SER A 125 -16.23 -3.41 -2.28
CA SER A 125 -16.67 -3.95 -3.55
C SER A 125 -16.99 -2.86 -4.58
N SER A 126 -16.94 -3.23 -5.87
CA SER A 126 -17.37 -2.37 -6.98
C SER A 126 -18.81 -1.89 -6.81
N GLU A 127 -19.71 -2.76 -6.35
CA GLU A 127 -21.13 -2.46 -6.16
C GLU A 127 -21.31 -1.40 -5.07
N SER A 128 -20.52 -1.50 -3.99
CA SER A 128 -20.55 -0.47 -2.93
C SER A 128 -20.13 0.89 -3.46
N MET A 129 -19.13 0.96 -4.34
CA MET A 129 -18.67 2.22 -4.93
C MET A 129 -19.70 2.78 -5.91
N LEU A 130 -20.27 1.94 -6.77
CA LEU A 130 -21.32 2.33 -7.72
C LEU A 130 -22.56 2.88 -7.02
N LYS A 131 -22.97 2.25 -5.92
CA LYS A 131 -24.08 2.73 -5.09
C LYS A 131 -23.83 4.13 -4.51
N ILE A 132 -22.61 4.43 -4.09
CA ILE A 132 -22.23 5.78 -3.59
C ILE A 132 -22.34 6.81 -4.72
N LEU A 133 -22.02 6.41 -5.94
CA LEU A 133 -22.13 7.24 -7.15
C LEU A 133 -23.58 7.37 -7.67
N GLY A 134 -24.55 6.65 -7.07
CA GLY A 134 -25.96 6.70 -7.47
C GLY A 134 -26.35 5.76 -8.61
N PHE A 135 -25.52 4.75 -8.90
CA PHE A 135 -25.83 3.65 -9.82
C PHE A 135 -26.49 2.47 -9.10
#